data_AF-A0A2V1JQB0-F1
#
_entry.id   AF-A0A2V1JQB0-F1
#
_cell.length_a   1.000
_cell.length_b   1.000
_cell.length_c   1.000
_cell.angle_alpha   90.00
_cell.angle_beta   90.00
_cell.angle_gamma   90.00
#
_symmetry.space_group_name_H-M   'P 1'
#
loop_
_entity.id
_entity.type
_entity.pdbx_description
1 polymer ?
#
loop_
_entity_poly.entity_id
_entity_poly.type
_entity_poly.pdbx_seq_one_letter_code
_entity_poly.pdbx_strand_id
1 'polypeptide(L)'
;MSAIRKICGKLNIVCYLLLLFQVWHVCQYGGRRLSVIIIGAIGAALICSIIIWSVMTAYLKKNGSLTQERGFSFWISLLIILIGSGCAVGGVIYSAIPGHGRLAEKLQEKQTVQYVSYDHDNFFNNGVQGLLDDIGKKIDLPKELYVAGDGVKIIFNERGTVQKVNTFLYGRDKNDKDRTFLISYDATKSDKIRVDLDGYTSGSYDSDHLLQPMIRILSFADCQKYVSRWQKAINATSGKTVTYGVLYYGVRSFTTSDGLEYLPGDVDGDSVVSGETDFSALDAGGEMSGYEVSLYIPGMEDTITPVRYMMEPQYTPLSELSEEHEAEQSLEAQLSDGWHVDQNNGSVEFYVEKNLGWRLEIVDAAAGSRFYDLNQTTDGGKTWTKINEDPFDGTMGVAEGLEFFDSQFGFAGLAGASGAHSQIYVTYDGGATFEPVTLPLDSATELSPYASELHFSASDYQYMMMPEKDGDTYKIKLINQVGEQEGICFMTEDQGKTWTFAGAFSDYGNDGE
;
A
#
# COMPACT_ATOMS: atom_id res chain seq x y z
N MET A 1 -65.41 17.08 22.16
CA MET A 1 -65.02 15.66 21.94
C MET A 1 -64.87 15.28 20.47
N SER A 2 -65.84 15.58 19.59
CA SER A 2 -65.73 15.23 18.15
C SER A 2 -64.50 15.84 17.45
N ALA A 3 -64.16 17.11 17.73
CA ALA A 3 -62.97 17.77 17.20
C ALA A 3 -61.66 17.11 17.67
N ILE A 4 -61.55 16.81 18.97
CA ILE A 4 -60.37 16.13 19.56
C ILE A 4 -60.16 14.75 18.93
N ARG A 5 -61.25 13.97 18.71
CA ARG A 5 -61.18 12.69 17.98
C ARG A 5 -60.62 12.86 16.56
N LYS A 6 -61.06 13.89 15.82
CA LYS A 6 -60.55 14.17 14.45
C LYS A 6 -59.07 14.56 14.47
N ILE A 7 -58.62 15.33 15.46
CA ILE A 7 -57.21 15.70 15.65
C ILE A 7 -56.34 14.48 15.96
N CYS A 8 -56.74 13.63 16.92
CA CYS A 8 -55.99 12.41 17.24
C CYS A 8 -55.92 11.45 16.04
N GLY A 9 -56.98 11.35 15.24
CA GLY A 9 -56.97 10.54 14.01
C GLY A 9 -55.93 11.02 12.98
N LYS A 10 -55.80 12.34 12.77
CA LYS A 10 -54.76 12.91 11.89
C LYS A 10 -53.36 12.78 12.51
N LEU A 11 -53.24 12.96 13.82
CA LEU A 11 -52.00 12.80 14.56
C LEU A 11 -51.44 11.37 14.45
N ASN A 12 -52.32 10.34 14.50
CA ASN A 12 -51.93 8.95 14.28
C ASN A 12 -51.26 8.75 12.91
N ILE A 13 -51.81 9.35 11.86
CA ILE A 13 -51.25 9.26 10.50
C ILE A 13 -49.88 9.94 10.44
N VAL A 14 -49.75 11.15 11.01
CA VAL A 14 -48.48 11.87 11.03
C VAL A 14 -47.43 11.10 11.83
N CYS A 15 -47.76 10.63 13.03
CA CYS A 15 -46.84 9.82 13.85
C CYS A 15 -46.46 8.51 13.16
N TYR A 16 -47.39 7.84 12.47
CA TYR A 16 -47.11 6.63 11.70
C TYR A 16 -46.12 6.90 10.55
N LEU A 17 -46.35 7.95 9.76
CA LEU A 17 -45.46 8.32 8.65
C LEU A 17 -44.08 8.77 9.14
N LEU A 18 -44.02 9.53 10.23
CA LEU A 18 -42.74 9.91 10.85
C LEU A 18 -41.99 8.67 11.35
N LEU A 19 -42.69 7.70 11.95
CA LEU A 19 -42.06 6.46 12.41
C LEU A 19 -41.49 5.67 11.22
N LEU A 20 -42.24 5.53 10.13
CA LEU A 20 -41.76 4.89 8.90
C LEU A 20 -40.55 5.60 8.30
N PHE A 21 -40.59 6.94 8.23
CA PHE A 21 -39.48 7.75 7.75
C PHE A 21 -38.24 7.58 8.61
N GLN A 22 -38.39 7.56 9.94
CA GLN A 22 -37.27 7.34 10.86
C GLN A 22 -36.69 5.93 10.74
N VAL A 23 -37.52 4.90 10.53
CA VAL A 23 -37.04 3.53 10.26
C VAL A 23 -36.23 3.50 8.96
N TRP A 24 -36.76 4.07 7.87
CA TRP A 24 -36.03 4.18 6.62
C TRP A 24 -34.71 4.95 6.79
N HIS A 25 -34.72 6.09 7.48
CA HIS A 25 -33.53 6.88 7.74
C HIS A 25 -32.45 6.10 8.51
N VAL A 26 -32.85 5.27 9.49
CA VAL A 26 -31.92 4.39 10.23
C VAL A 26 -31.35 3.31 9.31
N CYS A 27 -32.16 2.72 8.43
CA CYS A 27 -31.69 1.74 7.45
C CYS A 27 -30.70 2.34 6.45
N GLN A 28 -30.91 3.59 6.03
CA GLN A 28 -30.07 4.27 5.05
C GLN A 28 -28.74 4.74 5.68
N TYR A 29 -28.81 5.51 6.78
CA TYR A 29 -27.66 6.26 7.31
C TYR A 29 -27.08 5.71 8.61
N GLY A 30 -27.80 4.83 9.32
CA GLY A 30 -27.40 4.36 10.65
C GLY A 30 -27.67 5.37 11.78
N GLY A 31 -26.97 5.20 12.91
CA GLY A 31 -27.13 6.02 14.12
C GLY A 31 -28.05 5.38 15.18
N ARG A 32 -27.46 4.70 16.17
CA ARG A 32 -28.23 3.87 17.13
C ARG A 32 -28.81 4.63 18.32
N ARG A 33 -28.09 5.59 18.93
CA ARG A 33 -28.53 6.16 20.23
C ARG A 33 -29.66 7.17 20.09
N LEU A 34 -29.51 8.18 19.23
CA LEU A 34 -30.50 9.23 19.06
C LEU A 34 -31.75 8.72 18.34
N SER A 35 -31.59 7.91 17.30
CA SER A 35 -32.70 7.39 16.51
C SER A 35 -33.60 6.43 17.30
N VAL A 36 -33.04 5.63 18.22
CA VAL A 36 -33.85 4.76 19.11
C VAL A 36 -34.69 5.60 20.08
N ILE A 37 -34.15 6.70 20.61
CA ILE A 37 -34.88 7.62 21.48
C ILE A 37 -36.02 8.29 20.70
N ILE A 38 -35.75 8.76 19.48
CA ILE A 38 -36.76 9.40 18.62
C ILE A 38 -37.86 8.41 18.22
N ILE A 39 -37.51 7.20 17.78
CA ILE A 39 -38.48 6.15 17.44
C ILE A 39 -39.31 5.80 18.68
N GLY A 40 -38.70 5.67 19.85
CA GLY A 40 -39.39 5.42 21.11
C GLY A 40 -40.38 6.52 21.48
N ALA A 41 -39.99 7.78 21.35
CA ALA A 41 -40.85 8.93 21.64
C ALA A 41 -42.04 9.05 20.67
N ILE A 42 -41.80 8.88 19.37
CA ILE A 42 -42.85 8.89 18.33
C ILE A 42 -43.79 7.70 18.53
N GLY A 43 -43.25 6.52 18.84
CA GLY A 43 -44.02 5.30 19.13
C GLY A 43 -44.92 5.47 20.36
N ALA A 44 -44.39 6.04 21.46
CA ALA A 44 -45.18 6.34 22.65
C ALA A 44 -46.29 7.36 22.37
N ALA A 45 -46.00 8.42 21.60
CA ALA A 45 -46.99 9.41 21.19
C ALA A 45 -48.11 8.79 20.34
N LEU A 46 -47.77 7.88 19.42
CA LEU A 46 -48.73 7.13 18.61
C LEU A 46 -49.62 6.25 19.49
N ILE A 47 -49.04 5.49 20.44
CA ILE A 47 -49.81 4.63 21.35
C ILE A 47 -50.79 5.47 22.19
N CYS A 48 -50.31 6.56 22.80
CA CYS A 48 -51.16 7.47 23.58
C CYS A 48 -52.29 8.05 22.74
N SER A 49 -52.00 8.46 21.49
CA SER A 49 -53.00 9.02 20.58
C SER A 49 -54.04 7.98 20.14
N ILE A 50 -53.64 6.73 19.91
CA ILE A 50 -54.55 5.60 19.64
C ILE A 50 -55.47 5.32 20.84
N ILE A 51 -54.93 5.33 22.07
CA ILE A 51 -55.72 5.13 23.30
C ILE A 51 -56.75 6.26 23.48
N ILE A 52 -56.34 7.51 23.31
CA ILE A 52 -57.26 8.66 23.42
C ILE A 52 -58.33 8.58 22.33
N TRP A 53 -57.93 8.23 21.09
CA TRP A 53 -58.85 8.09 19.97
C TRP A 53 -59.86 6.96 20.19
N SER A 54 -59.45 5.82 20.73
CA SER A 54 -60.33 4.66 20.99
C SER A 54 -61.33 4.95 22.12
N VAL A 55 -60.87 5.53 23.24
CA VAL A 55 -61.74 5.95 24.36
C VAL A 55 -62.78 6.96 23.91
N MET A 56 -62.36 7.97 23.13
CA MET A 56 -63.26 9.00 22.61
C MET A 56 -64.27 8.45 21.60
N THR A 57 -63.86 7.44 20.82
CA THR A 57 -64.74 6.74 19.87
C THR A 57 -65.79 5.90 20.61
N ALA A 58 -65.40 5.18 21.67
CA ALA A 58 -66.31 4.41 22.51
C ALA A 58 -67.34 5.32 23.22
N TYR A 59 -66.90 6.47 23.74
CA TYR A 59 -67.78 7.45 24.39
C TYR A 59 -68.80 8.07 23.43
N LEU A 60 -68.37 8.51 22.25
CA LEU A 60 -69.26 9.08 21.23
C LEU A 60 -70.25 8.06 20.66
N LYS A 61 -69.85 6.78 20.55
CA LYS A 61 -70.73 5.67 20.15
C LYS A 61 -71.82 5.42 21.19
N LYS A 62 -71.49 5.45 22.48
CA LYS A 62 -72.45 5.27 23.59
C LYS A 62 -73.51 6.40 23.63
N ASN A 63 -73.12 7.62 23.27
CA ASN A 63 -73.98 8.80 23.35
C ASN A 63 -74.70 9.13 22.02
N GLY A 64 -74.74 8.22 21.04
CA GLY A 64 -75.49 8.39 19.78
C GLY A 64 -75.04 9.54 18.86
N SER A 65 -73.91 10.19 19.17
CA SER A 65 -73.38 11.37 18.47
C SER A 65 -72.26 11.04 17.48
N LEU A 66 -72.10 9.76 17.16
CA LEU A 66 -71.08 9.27 16.25
C LEU A 66 -71.51 9.49 14.79
N THR A 67 -71.04 10.57 14.17
CA THR A 67 -71.19 10.73 12.72
C THR A 67 -70.18 9.83 11.99
N GLN A 68 -70.69 8.93 11.13
CA GLN A 68 -69.88 8.09 10.27
C GLN A 68 -69.59 8.84 8.95
N GLU A 69 -68.54 9.64 8.95
CA GLU A 69 -68.06 10.29 7.72
C GLU A 69 -67.18 9.31 6.92
N ARG A 70 -67.78 8.51 6.03
CA ARG A 70 -67.06 7.90 4.89
C ARG A 70 -67.06 8.87 3.70
N GLY A 71 -66.50 10.06 3.90
CA GLY A 71 -66.38 11.10 2.87
C GLY A 71 -65.01 11.11 2.18
N PHE A 72 -64.83 11.98 1.19
CA PHE A 72 -63.59 12.17 0.41
C PHE A 72 -62.31 12.28 1.28
N SER A 73 -62.40 12.90 2.47
CA SER A 73 -61.27 13.00 3.42
C SER A 73 -60.75 11.67 3.94
N PHE A 74 -61.58 10.62 4.02
CA PHE A 74 -61.14 9.28 4.40
C PHE A 74 -60.27 8.65 3.32
N TRP A 75 -60.69 8.77 2.05
CA TRP A 75 -59.93 8.27 0.89
C TRP A 75 -58.59 8.98 0.71
N ILE A 76 -58.53 10.30 0.93
CA ILE A 76 -57.26 11.05 0.95
C ILE A 76 -56.33 10.52 2.03
N SER A 77 -56.85 10.30 3.25
CA SER A 77 -56.04 9.79 4.37
C SER A 77 -55.47 8.41 4.08
N LEU A 78 -56.28 7.53 3.48
CA LEU A 78 -55.85 6.19 3.05
C LEU A 78 -54.78 6.27 1.94
N LEU A 79 -54.97 7.14 0.96
CA LEU A 79 -53.99 7.36 -0.12
C LEU A 79 -52.65 7.86 0.44
N ILE A 80 -52.66 8.81 1.38
CA ILE A 80 -51.46 9.32 2.03
C ILE A 80 -50.73 8.20 2.79
N ILE A 81 -51.45 7.34 3.51
CA ILE A 81 -50.86 6.18 4.18
C ILE A 81 -50.23 5.22 3.18
N LEU A 82 -50.93 4.92 2.07
CA LEU A 82 -50.44 4.01 1.03
C LEU A 82 -49.17 4.54 0.36
N ILE A 83 -49.18 5.81 -0.07
CA ILE A 83 -48.02 6.45 -0.70
C ILE A 83 -46.86 6.52 0.29
N GLY A 84 -47.09 7.01 1.51
CA GLY A 84 -46.05 7.12 2.52
C GLY A 84 -45.46 5.77 2.93
N SER A 85 -46.29 4.73 3.05
CA SER A 85 -45.83 3.36 3.30
C SER A 85 -45.04 2.81 2.11
N GLY A 86 -45.51 3.03 0.89
CA GLY A 86 -44.82 2.62 -0.34
C GLY A 86 -43.44 3.25 -0.47
N CYS A 87 -43.33 4.56 -0.25
CA CYS A 87 -42.04 5.27 -0.27
C CYS A 87 -41.09 4.77 0.81
N ALA A 88 -41.57 4.58 2.05
CA ALA A 88 -40.73 4.10 3.15
C ALA A 88 -40.26 2.66 2.92
N VAL A 89 -41.15 1.77 2.46
CA VAL A 89 -40.80 0.37 2.12
C VAL A 89 -39.80 0.33 0.97
N GLY A 90 -40.04 1.11 -0.10
CA GLY A 90 -39.10 1.23 -1.22
C GLY A 90 -37.73 1.73 -0.77
N GLY A 91 -37.71 2.72 0.12
CA GLY A 91 -36.48 3.25 0.73
C GLY A 91 -35.71 2.21 1.55
N VAL A 92 -36.41 1.39 2.35
CA VAL A 92 -35.79 0.29 3.13
C VAL A 92 -35.24 -0.80 2.21
N ILE A 93 -36.00 -1.19 1.18
CA ILE A 93 -35.54 -2.18 0.18
C ILE A 93 -34.28 -1.65 -0.51
N TYR A 94 -34.29 -0.40 -0.95
CA TYR A 94 -33.13 0.25 -1.56
C TYR A 94 -31.92 0.27 -0.60
N SER A 95 -32.14 0.58 0.69
CA SER A 95 -31.08 0.56 1.72
C SER A 95 -30.48 -0.83 1.96
N ALA A 96 -31.18 -1.91 1.59
CA ALA A 96 -30.73 -3.30 1.72
C ALA A 96 -29.95 -3.81 0.50
N ILE A 97 -29.94 -3.07 -0.62
CA ILE A 97 -29.14 -3.41 -1.79
C ILE A 97 -27.65 -3.10 -1.48
N PRO A 98 -26.71 -4.01 -1.77
CA PRO A 98 -25.27 -3.78 -1.56
C PRO A 98 -24.82 -2.42 -2.12
N GLY A 99 -24.09 -1.64 -1.33
CA GLY A 99 -23.59 -0.31 -1.71
C GLY A 99 -24.56 0.86 -1.50
N HIS A 100 -25.82 0.61 -1.12
CA HIS A 100 -26.85 1.65 -1.06
C HIS A 100 -27.31 2.06 0.35
N GLY A 101 -26.87 1.40 1.42
CA GLY A 101 -27.20 1.82 2.79
C GLY A 101 -26.59 0.97 3.90
N ARG A 102 -26.65 1.46 5.14
CA ARG A 102 -26.13 0.77 6.34
C ARG A 102 -26.83 -0.57 6.63
N LEU A 103 -28.07 -0.73 6.18
CA LEU A 103 -28.78 -2.00 6.29
C LEU A 103 -28.11 -3.10 5.46
N ALA A 104 -27.73 -2.81 4.21
CA ALA A 104 -27.02 -3.75 3.35
C ALA A 104 -25.70 -4.19 3.98
N GLU A 105 -24.91 -3.24 4.50
CA GLU A 105 -23.67 -3.56 5.22
C GLU A 105 -23.91 -4.47 6.43
N LYS A 106 -24.96 -4.21 7.22
CA LYS A 106 -25.26 -5.04 8.39
C LYS A 106 -25.77 -6.43 8.02
N LEU A 107 -26.47 -6.56 6.90
CA LEU A 107 -26.88 -7.85 6.35
C LEU A 107 -25.68 -8.64 5.85
N GLN A 108 -24.76 -7.98 5.15
CA GLN A 108 -23.50 -8.58 4.70
C GLN A 108 -22.64 -9.00 5.90
N GLU A 109 -22.44 -8.12 6.89
CA GLU A 109 -21.69 -8.44 8.12
C GLU A 109 -22.28 -9.68 8.82
N LYS A 110 -23.60 -9.83 8.84
CA LYS A 110 -24.24 -11.01 9.43
C LYS A 110 -23.96 -12.31 8.66
N GLN A 111 -23.67 -12.22 7.36
CA GLN A 111 -23.36 -13.36 6.51
C GLN A 111 -21.87 -13.69 6.55
N THR A 112 -21.00 -12.68 6.51
CA THR A 112 -19.56 -12.84 6.37
C THR A 112 -18.82 -12.86 7.70
N VAL A 113 -19.39 -12.32 8.78
CA VAL A 113 -18.69 -12.23 10.08
C VAL A 113 -19.20 -13.29 11.04
N GLN A 114 -18.26 -14.06 11.59
CA GLN A 114 -18.50 -15.03 12.64
C GLN A 114 -17.86 -14.58 13.94
N TYR A 115 -18.61 -14.68 15.03
CA TYR A 115 -18.10 -14.51 16.37
C TYR A 115 -17.93 -15.88 17.04
N VAL A 116 -16.78 -16.09 17.66
CA VAL A 116 -16.34 -17.35 18.29
C VAL A 116 -15.89 -17.09 19.73
N SER A 117 -16.16 -18.02 20.66
CA SER A 117 -15.66 -17.93 22.03
C SER A 117 -14.14 -18.14 22.06
N TYR A 118 -13.41 -17.36 22.86
CA TYR A 118 -11.98 -17.58 23.05
C TYR A 118 -11.76 -18.32 24.37
N ASP A 119 -11.83 -19.64 24.33
CA ASP A 119 -11.71 -20.50 25.51
C ASP A 119 -10.24 -20.76 25.88
N HIS A 120 -9.36 -20.74 24.88
CA HIS A 120 -7.92 -20.99 24.99
C HIS A 120 -7.11 -19.67 24.89
N ASP A 121 -7.48 -18.68 25.69
CA ASP A 121 -6.94 -17.31 25.64
C ASP A 121 -5.53 -17.15 26.25
N ASN A 122 -4.85 -18.23 26.63
CA ASN A 122 -3.51 -18.18 27.21
C ASN A 122 -2.45 -18.62 26.21
N PHE A 123 -1.64 -17.67 25.75
CA PHE A 123 -0.57 -17.87 24.78
C PHE A 123 0.48 -18.89 25.25
N PHE A 124 0.89 -18.88 26.52
CA PHE A 124 1.93 -19.80 27.01
C PHE A 124 1.43 -21.25 27.13
N ASN A 125 0.15 -21.44 27.48
CA ASN A 125 -0.41 -22.77 27.67
C ASN A 125 -0.97 -23.37 26.37
N ASN A 126 -1.53 -22.52 25.50
CA ASN A 126 -2.30 -22.96 24.34
C ASN A 126 -1.67 -22.56 23.00
N GLY A 127 -0.73 -21.61 23.00
CA GLY A 127 -0.08 -21.11 21.80
C GLY A 127 -1.06 -20.56 20.76
N VAL A 128 -0.60 -20.51 19.50
CA VAL A 128 -1.44 -20.16 18.35
C VAL A 128 -2.44 -21.27 18.04
N GLN A 129 -2.10 -22.53 18.35
CA GLN A 129 -2.99 -23.67 18.11
C GLN A 129 -4.32 -23.52 18.86
N GLY A 130 -4.32 -23.05 20.11
CA GLY A 130 -5.55 -22.81 20.86
C GLY A 130 -6.51 -21.81 20.20
N LEU A 131 -5.96 -20.75 19.58
CA LEU A 131 -6.74 -19.79 18.79
C LEU A 131 -7.38 -20.47 17.57
N LEU A 132 -6.61 -21.26 16.83
CA LEU A 132 -7.08 -21.97 15.63
C LEU A 132 -8.12 -23.04 15.99
N ASP A 133 -7.92 -23.78 17.09
CA ASP A 133 -8.84 -24.80 17.58
C ASP A 133 -10.20 -24.18 17.95
N ASP A 134 -10.19 -23.03 18.64
CA ASP A 134 -11.40 -22.32 19.00
C ASP A 134 -12.17 -21.84 17.78
N ILE A 135 -11.49 -21.24 16.80
CA ILE A 135 -12.07 -20.85 15.50
C ILE A 135 -12.63 -22.09 14.76
N GLY A 136 -11.86 -23.17 14.75
CA GLY A 136 -12.18 -24.46 14.14
C GLY A 136 -13.47 -25.11 14.65
N LYS A 137 -13.91 -24.79 15.88
CA LYS A 137 -15.20 -25.27 16.42
C LYS A 137 -16.40 -24.80 15.61
N LYS A 138 -16.29 -23.65 14.93
CA LYS A 138 -17.41 -23.02 14.20
C LYS A 138 -17.14 -22.83 12.71
N ILE A 139 -15.88 -22.67 12.32
CA ILE A 139 -15.46 -22.39 10.96
C ILE A 139 -14.57 -23.56 10.49
N ASP A 140 -14.88 -24.10 9.32
CA ASP A 140 -14.06 -25.14 8.67
C ASP A 140 -12.79 -24.47 8.14
N LEU A 141 -11.69 -24.57 8.89
CA LEU A 141 -10.39 -24.04 8.50
C LEU A 141 -9.69 -24.99 7.51
N PRO A 142 -9.08 -24.47 6.44
CA PRO A 142 -8.15 -25.20 5.60
C PRO A 142 -7.05 -25.93 6.39
N LYS A 143 -6.56 -27.03 5.85
CA LYS A 143 -5.41 -27.76 6.44
C LYS A 143 -4.14 -26.91 6.41
N GLU A 144 -3.92 -26.21 5.32
CA GLU A 144 -2.81 -25.30 5.13
C GLU A 144 -3.35 -23.88 5.13
N LEU A 145 -2.77 -23.07 6.01
CA LEU A 145 -3.07 -21.65 6.13
C LEU A 145 -1.80 -20.88 5.82
N TYR A 146 -1.99 -19.79 5.09
CA TYR A 146 -0.95 -18.88 4.65
C TYR A 146 -1.25 -17.50 5.25
N VAL A 147 -0.19 -16.77 5.58
CA VAL A 147 -0.25 -15.46 6.21
C VAL A 147 -0.20 -14.38 5.14
N ALA A 148 -1.04 -13.35 5.27
CA ALA A 148 -1.08 -12.21 4.35
C ALA A 148 -0.98 -10.87 5.08
N GLY A 149 -0.56 -9.84 4.34
CA GLY A 149 -0.55 -8.45 4.80
C GLY A 149 0.33 -8.24 6.02
N ASP A 150 -0.28 -7.75 7.11
CA ASP A 150 0.42 -7.34 8.33
C ASP A 150 0.93 -8.49 9.23
N GLY A 151 0.91 -9.74 8.74
CA GLY A 151 1.39 -10.90 9.47
C GLY A 151 0.40 -11.43 10.52
N VAL A 152 0.91 -12.27 11.43
CA VAL A 152 0.21 -12.70 12.64
C VAL A 152 0.72 -11.88 13.81
N LYS A 153 -0.15 -11.08 14.44
CA LYS A 153 0.15 -10.27 15.62
C LYS A 153 -0.69 -10.72 16.80
N ILE A 154 -0.04 -11.23 17.85
CA ILE A 154 -0.70 -11.63 19.11
C ILE A 154 -0.06 -10.86 20.25
N ILE A 155 -0.86 -10.05 20.95
CA ILE A 155 -0.44 -9.26 22.10
C ILE A 155 -1.03 -9.89 23.36
N PHE A 156 -0.20 -10.11 24.37
CA PHE A 156 -0.57 -10.77 25.63
C PHE A 156 0.07 -10.06 26.84
N ASN A 157 -0.46 -10.32 28.04
CA ASN A 157 0.09 -9.79 29.29
C ASN A 157 1.22 -10.66 29.85
N GLU A 158 1.78 -10.29 31.00
CA GLU A 158 2.91 -11.00 31.62
C GLU A 158 2.60 -12.46 32.02
N ARG A 159 1.32 -12.84 32.07
CA ARG A 159 0.85 -14.20 32.37
C ARG A 159 0.47 -15.00 31.12
N GLY A 160 0.61 -14.41 29.93
CA GLY A 160 0.24 -15.03 28.67
C GLY A 160 -1.22 -14.85 28.28
N THR A 161 -2.06 -14.19 29.08
CA THR A 161 -3.45 -13.94 28.68
C THR A 161 -3.47 -12.96 27.51
N VAL A 162 -4.00 -13.42 26.40
CA VAL A 162 -4.10 -12.68 25.15
C VAL A 162 -5.00 -11.46 25.35
N GLN A 163 -4.51 -10.31 24.93
CA GLN A 163 -5.20 -9.02 24.98
C GLN A 163 -5.70 -8.62 23.60
N LYS A 164 -4.91 -8.89 22.55
CA LYS A 164 -5.26 -8.58 21.17
C LYS A 164 -4.73 -9.63 20.20
N VAL A 165 -5.50 -9.89 19.15
CA VAL A 165 -5.07 -10.66 17.97
C VAL A 165 -5.42 -9.84 16.74
N ASN A 166 -4.51 -9.77 15.79
CA ASN A 166 -4.78 -9.27 14.45
C ASN A 166 -3.99 -10.12 13.45
N THR A 167 -4.70 -10.77 12.54
CA THR A 167 -4.07 -11.52 11.46
C THR A 167 -5.01 -11.70 10.27
N PHE A 168 -4.44 -11.77 9.08
CA PHE A 168 -5.15 -12.15 7.88
C PHE A 168 -4.57 -13.45 7.33
N LEU A 169 -5.41 -14.49 7.31
CA LEU A 169 -5.04 -15.83 6.86
C LEU A 169 -5.85 -16.21 5.63
N TYR A 170 -5.28 -17.08 4.80
CA TYR A 170 -5.98 -17.66 3.66
C TYR A 170 -5.53 -19.10 3.41
N GLY A 171 -6.33 -19.85 2.68
CA GLY A 171 -6.05 -21.25 2.34
C GLY A 171 -7.13 -21.84 1.46
N ARG A 172 -6.90 -23.03 0.93
CA ARG A 172 -7.88 -23.74 0.09
C ARG A 172 -8.73 -24.70 0.90
N ASP A 173 -10.05 -24.60 0.72
CA ASP A 173 -10.96 -25.57 1.31
C ASP A 173 -10.86 -26.95 0.63
N LYS A 174 -11.57 -27.93 1.17
CA LYS A 174 -11.61 -29.30 0.65
C LYS A 174 -12.06 -29.44 -0.82
N ASN A 175 -12.63 -28.40 -1.41
CA ASN A 175 -13.04 -28.34 -2.82
C ASN A 175 -12.08 -27.49 -3.66
N ASP A 176 -10.87 -27.21 -3.16
CA ASP A 176 -9.86 -26.37 -3.82
C ASP A 176 -10.31 -24.92 -4.07
N LYS A 177 -11.26 -24.44 -3.24
CA LYS A 177 -11.73 -23.05 -3.32
C LYS A 177 -11.00 -22.19 -2.30
N ASP A 178 -10.51 -21.04 -2.75
CA ASP A 178 -9.87 -20.03 -1.89
C ASP A 178 -10.83 -19.55 -0.80
N ARG A 179 -10.30 -19.53 0.43
CA ARG A 179 -10.95 -19.00 1.62
C ARG A 179 -10.02 -18.04 2.33
N THR A 180 -10.60 -16.98 2.87
CA THR A 180 -9.89 -15.94 3.60
C THR A 180 -10.52 -15.70 4.96
N PHE A 181 -9.69 -15.37 5.94
CA PHE A 181 -10.04 -15.25 7.34
C PHE A 181 -9.31 -14.04 7.93
N LEU A 182 -10.01 -12.92 8.07
CA LEU A 182 -9.50 -11.79 8.84
C LEU A 182 -9.91 -11.98 10.30
N ILE A 183 -8.92 -12.31 11.13
CA ILE A 183 -9.13 -12.69 12.53
C ILE A 183 -8.72 -11.52 13.40
N SER A 184 -9.65 -11.06 14.23
CA SER A 184 -9.42 -9.99 15.18
C SER A 184 -9.98 -10.30 16.56
N TYR A 185 -9.24 -9.92 17.59
CA TYR A 185 -9.65 -10.00 18.99
C TYR A 185 -9.11 -8.77 19.74
N ASP A 186 -9.93 -8.22 20.63
CA ASP A 186 -9.57 -7.12 21.52
C ASP A 186 -10.35 -7.28 22.83
N ALA A 187 -9.65 -7.72 23.88
CA ALA A 187 -10.21 -8.01 25.20
C ALA A 187 -10.94 -6.80 25.82
N THR A 188 -10.62 -5.58 25.39
CA THR A 188 -11.29 -4.35 25.86
C THR A 188 -12.66 -4.12 25.21
N LYS A 189 -12.92 -4.78 24.08
CA LYS A 189 -14.13 -4.61 23.27
C LYS A 189 -15.07 -5.80 23.33
N SER A 190 -14.54 -7.03 23.39
CA SER A 190 -15.35 -8.26 23.43
C SER A 190 -14.58 -9.42 24.04
N ASP A 191 -15.33 -10.37 24.61
CA ASP A 191 -14.89 -11.71 25.02
C ASP A 191 -14.84 -12.73 23.87
N LYS A 192 -15.02 -12.29 22.62
CA LYS A 192 -15.15 -13.16 21.44
C LYS A 192 -14.18 -12.77 20.35
N ILE A 193 -13.67 -13.77 19.65
CA ILE A 193 -12.91 -13.61 18.41
C ILE A 193 -13.89 -13.26 17.31
N ARG A 194 -13.58 -12.22 16.54
CA ARG A 194 -14.27 -11.86 15.31
C ARG A 194 -13.47 -12.42 14.13
N VAL A 195 -14.15 -13.17 13.26
CA VAL A 195 -13.58 -13.70 12.02
C VAL A 195 -14.43 -13.19 10.85
N ASP A 196 -13.87 -12.33 10.02
CA ASP A 196 -14.47 -11.89 8.77
C ASP A 196 -14.04 -12.85 7.64
N LEU A 197 -15.02 -13.47 6.99
CA LEU A 197 -14.87 -14.47 5.93
C LEU A 197 -15.00 -13.85 4.54
N ASP A 198 -14.44 -14.54 3.55
CA ASP A 198 -14.61 -14.27 2.11
C ASP A 198 -14.21 -12.82 1.71
N GLY A 199 -13.16 -12.29 2.34
CA GLY A 199 -12.42 -11.10 1.88
C GLY A 199 -11.55 -11.39 0.65
N TYR A 200 -11.04 -10.34 0.01
CA TYR A 200 -10.16 -10.44 -1.16
C TYR A 200 -8.70 -10.57 -0.73
N THR A 201 -7.98 -11.50 -1.35
CA THR A 201 -6.51 -11.60 -1.26
C THR A 201 -5.96 -11.94 -2.64
N SER A 202 -4.83 -11.34 -3.01
CA SER A 202 -4.04 -11.73 -4.18
C SER A 202 -2.90 -12.69 -3.83
N GLY A 203 -2.94 -13.27 -2.62
CA GLY A 203 -1.82 -14.02 -2.03
C GLY A 203 -1.35 -15.18 -2.92
N SER A 204 -0.04 -15.24 -3.17
CA SER A 204 0.65 -16.40 -3.74
C SER A 204 0.64 -17.53 -2.72
N TYR A 205 0.37 -18.77 -3.16
CA TYR A 205 0.49 -19.96 -2.31
C TYR A 205 1.96 -20.38 -2.14
N ASP A 206 2.79 -19.41 -1.74
CA ASP A 206 4.21 -19.59 -1.51
C ASP A 206 4.45 -20.25 -0.14
N SER A 207 5.38 -21.22 -0.10
CA SER A 207 5.82 -21.85 1.15
C SER A 207 6.29 -20.83 2.17
N ASP A 208 6.86 -19.71 1.71
CA ASP A 208 7.38 -18.66 2.56
C ASP A 208 6.32 -18.06 3.47
N HIS A 209 5.04 -18.15 3.10
CA HIS A 209 3.92 -17.60 3.87
C HIS A 209 3.16 -18.62 4.72
N LEU A 210 3.59 -19.89 4.78
CA LEU A 210 2.92 -20.92 5.57
C LEU A 210 2.80 -20.54 7.05
N LEU A 211 1.66 -20.84 7.69
CA LEU A 211 1.44 -20.58 9.12
C LEU A 211 2.05 -21.67 10.02
N GLN A 212 2.13 -22.91 9.52
CA GLN A 212 2.58 -24.06 10.31
C GLN A 212 3.98 -23.89 10.94
N PRO A 213 4.97 -23.29 10.23
CA PRO A 213 6.26 -22.94 10.82
C PRO A 213 6.17 -22.08 12.07
N MET A 214 5.25 -21.11 12.14
CA MET A 214 5.03 -20.31 13.35
C MET A 214 4.67 -21.18 14.56
N ILE A 215 3.76 -22.14 14.37
CA ILE A 215 3.30 -23.05 15.43
C ILE A 215 4.47 -23.93 15.88
N ARG A 216 5.29 -24.38 14.94
CA ARG A 216 6.50 -25.17 15.21
C ARG A 216 7.51 -24.35 16.00
N ILE A 217 7.94 -23.20 15.51
CA ILE A 217 8.91 -22.31 16.18
C ILE A 217 8.48 -22.01 17.62
N LEU A 218 7.22 -21.62 17.82
CA LEU A 218 6.70 -21.30 19.15
C LEU A 218 6.63 -22.49 20.10
N SER A 219 6.61 -23.73 19.60
CA SER A 219 6.68 -24.93 20.44
C SER A 219 8.08 -25.20 21.01
N PHE A 220 9.12 -24.64 20.39
CA PHE A 220 10.52 -24.72 20.85
C PHE A 220 10.99 -23.43 21.55
N ALA A 221 10.39 -22.29 21.24
CA ALA A 221 10.75 -20.99 21.80
C ALA A 221 10.38 -20.86 23.29
N ASP A 222 11.34 -20.45 24.12
CA ASP A 222 11.10 -20.15 25.53
C ASP A 222 10.67 -18.68 25.73
N CYS A 223 9.52 -18.32 25.16
CA CYS A 223 8.99 -16.95 25.26
C CYS A 223 8.78 -16.52 26.72
N GLN A 224 8.38 -17.44 27.59
CA GLN A 224 8.06 -17.14 28.98
C GLN A 224 9.31 -16.71 29.77
N LYS A 225 10.48 -17.30 29.49
CA LYS A 225 11.77 -16.89 30.08
C LYS A 225 12.10 -15.43 29.77
N TYR A 226 11.98 -15.01 28.51
CA TYR A 226 12.27 -13.63 28.11
C TYR A 226 11.28 -12.63 28.68
N VAL A 227 9.98 -12.95 28.62
CA VAL A 227 8.92 -12.14 29.23
C VAL A 227 9.19 -11.95 30.72
N SER A 228 9.53 -13.01 31.45
CA SER A 228 9.84 -12.95 32.88
C SER A 228 11.06 -12.08 33.18
N ARG A 229 12.11 -12.18 32.34
CA ARG A 229 13.32 -11.35 32.46
C ARG A 229 13.02 -9.87 32.22
N TRP A 230 12.30 -9.54 31.16
CA TRP A 230 11.92 -8.17 30.84
C TRP A 230 11.00 -7.58 31.90
N GLN A 231 9.96 -8.33 32.33
CA GLN A 231 9.05 -7.87 33.38
C GLN A 231 9.79 -7.51 34.67
N LYS A 232 10.77 -8.33 35.07
CA LYS A 232 11.60 -8.07 36.26
C LYS A 232 12.40 -6.78 36.11
N ALA A 233 13.00 -6.55 34.95
CA ALA A 233 13.77 -5.33 34.69
C ALA A 233 12.86 -4.08 34.68
N ILE A 234 11.73 -4.13 34.00
CA ILE A 234 10.77 -3.02 33.89
C ILE A 234 10.17 -2.66 35.25
N ASN A 235 9.84 -3.68 36.06
CA ASN A 235 9.35 -3.48 37.43
C ASN A 235 10.37 -2.78 38.32
N ALA A 236 11.66 -3.07 38.15
CA ALA A 236 12.73 -2.44 38.93
C ALA A 236 12.93 -0.96 38.58
N THR A 237 12.63 -0.55 37.34
CA THR A 237 12.88 0.81 36.85
C THR A 237 11.65 1.72 36.89
N SER A 238 10.47 1.21 36.54
CA SER A 238 9.28 2.05 36.26
C SER A 238 8.01 1.64 36.99
N GLY A 239 7.90 0.40 37.46
CA GLY A 239 6.67 -0.16 38.04
C GLY A 239 5.47 -0.21 37.08
N LYS A 240 5.69 -0.01 35.77
CA LYS A 240 4.63 -0.06 34.76
C LYS A 240 4.33 -1.50 34.36
N THR A 241 3.04 -1.81 34.23
CA THR A 241 2.59 -3.01 33.51
C THR A 241 2.72 -2.77 32.01
N VAL A 242 3.37 -3.70 31.32
CA VAL A 242 3.51 -3.70 29.85
C VAL A 242 2.88 -4.96 29.29
N THR A 243 2.60 -4.94 27.99
CA THR A 243 2.23 -6.13 27.23
C THR A 243 3.40 -6.62 26.40
N TYR A 244 3.31 -7.84 25.91
CA TYR A 244 4.28 -8.49 25.05
C TYR A 244 3.60 -8.90 23.76
N GLY A 245 4.34 -8.96 22.67
CA GLY A 245 3.83 -9.33 21.36
C GLY A 245 4.64 -10.46 20.73
N VAL A 246 3.96 -11.33 19.99
CA VAL A 246 4.59 -12.15 18.97
C VAL A 246 4.14 -11.71 17.58
N LEU A 247 5.09 -11.70 16.65
CA LEU A 247 4.93 -11.28 15.27
C LEU A 247 5.50 -12.35 14.33
N TYR A 248 4.75 -12.68 13.29
CA TYR A 248 5.16 -13.67 12.29
C TYR A 248 4.70 -13.23 10.89
N TYR A 249 5.60 -13.33 9.92
CA TYR A 249 5.32 -13.04 8.51
C TYR A 249 5.54 -14.23 7.58
N GLY A 250 6.16 -15.31 8.07
CA GLY A 250 6.75 -16.32 7.19
C GLY A 250 8.26 -16.34 7.26
N VAL A 251 8.88 -16.60 6.12
CA VAL A 251 10.32 -16.39 5.89
C VAL A 251 10.63 -14.89 5.94
N ARG A 252 11.73 -14.53 6.62
CA ARG A 252 12.24 -13.17 6.72
C ARG A 252 13.75 -13.14 6.65
N SER A 253 14.27 -12.07 6.06
CA SER A 253 15.71 -11.80 5.94
C SER A 253 16.19 -10.75 6.95
N PHE A 254 17.41 -10.92 7.45
CA PHE A 254 18.08 -9.97 8.35
C PHE A 254 19.54 -9.80 7.95
N THR A 255 20.02 -8.55 7.95
CA THR A 255 21.43 -8.19 7.68
C THR A 255 22.28 -8.08 8.94
N THR A 256 21.68 -8.24 10.13
CA THR A 256 22.39 -8.18 11.41
C THR A 256 21.99 -9.33 12.33
N SER A 257 22.93 -9.80 13.14
CA SER A 257 22.70 -10.89 14.10
C SER A 257 21.93 -10.45 15.35
N ASP A 258 21.57 -9.17 15.46
CA ASP A 258 20.96 -8.61 16.66
C ASP A 258 19.64 -9.32 16.98
N GLY A 259 19.56 -9.90 18.17
CA GLY A 259 18.36 -10.57 18.65
C GLY A 259 18.03 -11.90 17.95
N LEU A 260 18.78 -12.34 16.95
CA LEU A 260 18.57 -13.63 16.30
C LEU A 260 18.90 -14.78 17.26
N GLU A 261 17.99 -15.75 17.36
CA GLU A 261 18.16 -16.96 18.16
C GLU A 261 17.79 -18.18 17.30
N TYR A 262 18.80 -19.00 16.99
CA TYR A 262 18.60 -20.25 16.28
C TYR A 262 17.81 -21.24 17.13
N LEU A 263 16.80 -21.85 16.53
CA LEU A 263 16.11 -22.99 17.11
C LEU A 263 16.35 -24.23 16.24
N PRO A 264 16.76 -25.37 16.85
CA PRO A 264 16.91 -26.61 16.12
C PRO A 264 15.54 -27.21 15.79
N GLY A 265 15.36 -27.65 14.55
CA GLY A 265 14.16 -28.34 14.14
C GLY A 265 14.03 -28.42 12.63
N ASP A 266 13.20 -29.38 12.20
CA ASP A 266 12.59 -29.43 10.88
C ASP A 266 11.31 -28.59 10.96
N VAL A 267 11.29 -27.48 10.22
CA VAL A 267 10.23 -26.47 10.25
C VAL A 267 9.30 -26.55 9.04
N ASP A 268 9.80 -27.00 7.90
CA ASP A 268 9.05 -27.14 6.64
C ASP A 268 8.37 -28.53 6.50
N GLY A 269 8.77 -29.50 7.31
CA GLY A 269 8.23 -30.86 7.36
C GLY A 269 8.89 -31.83 6.37
N ASP A 270 10.03 -31.48 5.78
CA ASP A 270 10.72 -32.30 4.77
C ASP A 270 11.55 -33.47 5.38
N SER A 271 11.57 -33.58 6.71
CA SER A 271 12.35 -34.55 7.49
C SER A 271 13.87 -34.34 7.48
N VAL A 272 14.33 -33.16 7.05
CA VAL A 272 15.71 -32.70 7.09
C VAL A 272 15.82 -31.60 8.14
N VAL A 273 16.86 -31.64 8.96
CA VAL A 273 17.21 -30.53 9.84
C VAL A 273 18.40 -29.83 9.20
N SER A 274 18.19 -28.61 8.74
CA SER A 274 19.19 -27.81 8.04
C SER A 274 19.32 -26.40 8.64
N GLY A 275 20.18 -25.59 8.03
CA GLY A 275 20.38 -24.19 8.38
C GLY A 275 21.55 -23.91 9.31
N GLU A 276 22.02 -22.68 9.22
CA GLU A 276 23.17 -22.16 9.97
C GLU A 276 22.85 -22.03 11.47
N THR A 277 23.67 -22.65 12.32
CA THR A 277 23.41 -22.64 13.77
C THR A 277 23.95 -21.40 14.47
N ASP A 278 24.81 -20.65 13.80
CA ASP A 278 25.35 -19.37 14.26
C ASP A 278 25.18 -18.30 13.19
N PHE A 279 25.11 -17.04 13.62
CA PHE A 279 24.86 -15.89 12.74
C PHE A 279 26.12 -15.07 12.49
N SER A 280 27.31 -15.63 12.74
CA SER A 280 28.58 -14.90 12.61
C SER A 280 28.93 -14.55 11.17
N ALA A 281 28.37 -15.27 10.19
CA ALA A 281 28.49 -14.96 8.77
C ALA A 281 28.03 -13.53 8.43
N LEU A 282 27.08 -12.97 9.18
CA LEU A 282 26.60 -11.60 9.00
C LEU A 282 27.66 -10.53 9.31
N ASP A 283 28.72 -10.86 10.05
CA ASP A 283 29.85 -9.94 10.29
C ASP A 283 30.61 -9.59 8.99
N ALA A 284 30.48 -10.43 7.95
CA ALA A 284 31.02 -10.20 6.62
C ALA A 284 30.04 -9.47 5.68
N GLY A 285 28.87 -9.03 6.18
CA GLY A 285 27.74 -8.55 5.39
C GLY A 285 26.86 -9.70 4.89
N GLY A 286 25.97 -9.42 3.93
CA GLY A 286 25.01 -10.40 3.41
C GLY A 286 23.70 -10.42 4.21
N GLU A 287 22.90 -11.45 3.99
CA GLU A 287 21.60 -11.64 4.63
C GLU A 287 21.41 -13.05 5.18
N MET A 288 20.66 -13.16 6.27
CA MET A 288 20.23 -14.42 6.87
C MET A 288 18.72 -14.53 6.75
N SER A 289 18.25 -15.56 6.05
CA SER A 289 16.83 -15.77 5.72
C SER A 289 16.31 -17.07 6.30
N GLY A 290 15.12 -17.06 6.88
CA GLY A 290 14.48 -18.29 7.39
C GLY A 290 13.12 -18.01 8.01
N TYR A 291 12.40 -19.05 8.39
CA TYR A 291 11.13 -18.88 9.11
C TYR A 291 11.39 -18.26 10.48
N GLU A 292 10.74 -17.12 10.75
CA GLU A 292 11.07 -16.30 11.92
C GLU A 292 9.84 -15.86 12.71
N VAL A 293 9.90 -16.02 14.04
CA VAL A 293 8.94 -15.44 14.99
C VAL A 293 9.63 -14.45 15.93
N SER A 294 9.19 -13.20 15.87
CA SER A 294 9.69 -12.13 16.72
C SER A 294 8.87 -12.05 18.01
N LEU A 295 9.52 -12.14 19.16
CA LEU A 295 8.99 -11.79 20.48
C LEU A 295 9.48 -10.38 20.87
N TYR A 296 8.55 -9.49 21.20
CA TYR A 296 8.87 -8.08 21.43
C TYR A 296 7.96 -7.42 22.49
N ILE A 297 8.29 -6.18 22.84
CA ILE A 297 7.47 -5.32 23.71
C ILE A 297 6.93 -4.18 22.86
N PRO A 298 5.61 -4.09 22.63
CA PRO A 298 5.02 -3.06 21.78
C PRO A 298 5.37 -1.64 22.24
N GLY A 299 5.93 -0.84 21.33
CA GLY A 299 6.33 0.55 21.58
C GLY A 299 7.67 0.71 22.32
N MET A 300 8.48 -0.34 22.40
CA MET A 300 9.82 -0.31 23.00
C MET A 300 10.89 -0.95 22.11
N GLU A 301 10.58 -1.24 20.85
CA GLU A 301 11.43 -1.96 19.89
C GLU A 301 12.76 -1.26 19.62
N ASP A 302 12.78 0.08 19.66
CA ASP A 302 14.01 0.90 19.50
C ASP A 302 14.92 0.86 20.74
N THR A 303 14.40 0.43 21.88
CA THR A 303 15.12 0.43 23.17
C THR A 303 15.43 -0.96 23.68
N ILE A 304 14.63 -1.95 23.29
CA ILE A 304 14.74 -3.34 23.67
C ILE A 304 14.68 -4.14 22.38
N THR A 305 15.83 -4.66 21.97
CA THR A 305 15.94 -5.53 20.80
C THR A 305 14.99 -6.73 20.94
N PRO A 306 14.10 -6.97 19.96
CA PRO A 306 13.26 -8.15 19.91
C PRO A 306 14.10 -9.43 19.92
N VAL A 307 13.55 -10.51 20.49
CA VAL A 307 14.10 -11.86 20.33
C VAL A 307 13.47 -12.45 19.07
N ARG A 308 14.30 -12.89 18.14
CA ARG A 308 13.90 -13.33 16.80
C ARG A 308 14.25 -14.79 16.65
N TYR A 309 13.28 -15.65 16.96
CA TYR A 309 13.46 -17.09 16.87
C TYR A 309 13.43 -17.52 15.42
N MET A 310 14.50 -18.14 14.94
CA MET A 310 14.65 -18.53 13.55
C MET A 310 14.93 -20.03 13.44
N MET A 311 14.23 -20.71 12.53
CA MET A 311 14.48 -22.11 12.17
C MET A 311 14.93 -22.18 10.70
N GLU A 312 15.81 -23.14 10.42
CA GLU A 312 16.44 -23.37 9.11
C GLU A 312 16.97 -22.09 8.42
N PRO A 313 17.77 -21.27 9.13
CA PRO A 313 18.33 -20.06 8.56
C PRO A 313 19.34 -20.39 7.43
N GLN A 314 19.29 -19.63 6.36
CA GLN A 314 20.19 -19.71 5.22
C GLN A 314 20.91 -18.38 5.05
N TYR A 315 22.22 -18.43 4.85
CA TYR A 315 23.05 -17.25 4.63
C TYR A 315 23.24 -17.01 3.13
N THR A 316 22.87 -15.82 2.67
CA THR A 316 23.19 -15.32 1.33
C THR A 316 24.33 -14.30 1.44
N PRO A 317 25.51 -14.58 0.87
CA PRO A 317 26.64 -13.65 0.91
C PRO A 317 26.35 -12.31 0.25
N LEU A 318 27.00 -11.25 0.73
CA LEU A 318 26.86 -9.91 0.13
C LEU A 318 27.18 -9.89 -1.38
N SER A 319 28.14 -10.70 -1.83
CA SER A 319 28.50 -10.79 -3.24
C SER A 319 27.34 -11.31 -4.11
N GLU A 320 26.61 -12.30 -3.63
CA GLU A 320 25.47 -12.89 -4.34
C GLU A 320 24.30 -11.91 -4.38
N LEU A 321 23.99 -11.25 -3.26
CA LEU A 321 23.00 -10.17 -3.23
C LEU A 321 23.37 -9.02 -4.16
N SER A 322 24.66 -8.69 -4.28
CA SER A 322 25.11 -7.63 -5.20
C SER A 322 24.94 -8.04 -6.66
N GLU A 323 25.26 -9.29 -7.00
CA GLU A 323 25.06 -9.85 -8.34
C GLU A 323 23.57 -9.90 -8.73
N GLU A 324 22.69 -10.33 -7.81
CA GLU A 324 21.24 -10.30 -8.03
C GLU A 324 20.73 -8.87 -8.25
N HIS A 325 21.20 -7.93 -7.43
CA HIS A 325 20.83 -6.52 -7.57
C HIS A 325 21.28 -5.93 -8.92
N GLU A 326 22.54 -6.16 -9.32
CA GLU A 326 23.05 -5.72 -10.63
C GLU A 326 22.24 -6.33 -11.79
N ALA A 327 21.83 -7.59 -11.66
CA ALA A 327 21.01 -8.27 -12.68
C ALA A 327 19.59 -7.69 -12.77
N GLU A 328 18.96 -7.37 -11.65
CA GLU A 328 17.65 -6.69 -11.61
C GLU A 328 17.75 -5.29 -12.24
N GLN A 329 18.78 -4.52 -11.89
CA GLN A 329 19.03 -3.21 -12.48
C GLN A 329 19.24 -3.27 -13.99
N SER A 330 20.08 -4.20 -14.45
CA SER A 330 20.30 -4.42 -15.89
C SER A 330 19.00 -4.80 -16.60
N LEU A 331 18.12 -5.56 -15.95
CA LEU A 331 16.80 -5.91 -16.49
C LEU A 331 15.87 -4.69 -16.55
N GLU A 332 15.82 -3.86 -15.51
CA GLU A 332 15.05 -2.61 -15.52
C GLU A 332 15.54 -1.66 -16.61
N ALA A 333 16.86 -1.51 -16.76
CA ALA A 333 17.47 -0.72 -17.82
C ALA A 333 17.13 -1.25 -19.21
N GLN A 334 17.11 -2.58 -19.41
CA GLN A 334 16.69 -3.21 -20.67
C GLN A 334 15.21 -3.03 -21.00
N LEU A 335 14.36 -2.82 -19.99
CA LEU A 335 12.91 -2.61 -20.14
C LEU A 335 12.53 -1.13 -20.23
N SER A 336 13.48 -0.23 -19.99
CA SER A 336 13.31 1.22 -20.10
C SER A 336 13.28 1.68 -21.56
N ASP A 337 12.46 2.69 -21.86
CA ASP A 337 12.42 3.34 -23.19
C ASP A 337 13.60 4.32 -23.42
N GLY A 338 14.49 4.48 -22.43
CA GLY A 338 15.68 5.35 -22.47
C GLY A 338 16.71 4.94 -21.41
N TRP A 339 17.67 5.81 -21.09
CA TRP A 339 18.67 5.47 -20.06
C TRP A 339 18.04 5.31 -18.68
N HIS A 340 18.64 4.42 -17.90
CA HIS A 340 18.26 4.15 -16.53
C HIS A 340 19.38 4.62 -15.60
N VAL A 341 19.02 5.34 -14.54
CA VAL A 341 19.96 5.80 -13.52
C VAL A 341 19.79 4.93 -12.28
N ASP A 342 20.85 4.25 -11.89
CA ASP A 342 20.88 3.52 -10.63
C ASP A 342 20.78 4.51 -9.46
N GLN A 343 19.71 4.40 -8.68
CA GLN A 343 19.44 5.27 -7.53
C GLN A 343 20.43 5.05 -6.37
N ASN A 344 21.05 3.88 -6.27
CA ASN A 344 21.94 3.50 -5.17
C ASN A 344 23.35 4.06 -5.34
N ASN A 345 23.91 3.94 -6.55
CA ASN A 345 25.28 4.41 -6.83
C ASN A 345 25.34 5.61 -7.78
N GLY A 346 24.32 5.87 -8.59
CA GLY A 346 24.27 6.97 -9.56
C GLY A 346 24.85 6.65 -10.94
N SER A 347 25.16 5.38 -11.22
CA SER A 347 25.58 4.92 -12.54
C SER A 347 24.43 5.03 -13.55
N VAL A 348 24.77 5.15 -14.82
CA VAL A 348 23.78 5.32 -15.90
C VAL A 348 23.96 4.22 -16.92
N GLU A 349 22.91 3.46 -17.18
CA GLU A 349 22.89 2.38 -18.18
C GLU A 349 21.96 2.70 -19.34
N PHE A 350 22.37 2.30 -20.54
CA PHE A 350 21.54 2.39 -21.74
C PHE A 350 21.74 1.16 -22.62
N TYR A 351 20.65 0.60 -23.14
CA TYR A 351 20.67 -0.55 -24.04
C TYR A 351 20.07 -0.18 -25.39
N VAL A 352 20.84 -0.35 -26.47
CA VAL A 352 20.33 -0.20 -27.84
C VAL A 352 19.65 -1.48 -28.33
N GLU A 353 20.15 -2.62 -27.87
CA GLU A 353 19.59 -3.94 -28.12
C GLU A 353 19.67 -4.76 -26.82
N LYS A 354 18.89 -5.84 -26.73
CA LYS A 354 18.84 -6.71 -25.54
C LYS A 354 20.22 -7.11 -24.98
N ASN A 355 21.20 -7.32 -25.87
CA ASN A 355 22.53 -7.76 -25.45
C ASN A 355 23.59 -6.65 -25.51
N LEU A 356 23.33 -5.53 -26.20
CA LEU A 356 24.30 -4.47 -26.44
C LEU A 356 23.91 -3.22 -25.67
N GLY A 357 24.73 -2.84 -24.70
CA GLY A 357 24.49 -1.68 -23.86
C GLY A 357 25.78 -1.03 -23.36
N TRP A 358 25.63 0.14 -22.76
CA TRP A 358 26.70 0.96 -22.20
C TRP A 358 26.36 1.39 -20.79
N ARG A 359 27.40 1.56 -19.96
CA ARG A 359 27.29 1.99 -18.57
C ARG A 359 28.31 3.07 -18.27
N LEU A 360 27.84 4.24 -17.82
CA LEU A 360 28.67 5.23 -17.14
C LEU A 360 28.85 4.81 -15.69
N GLU A 361 30.04 4.31 -15.36
CA GLU A 361 30.40 3.85 -14.01
C GLU A 361 31.17 4.96 -13.28
N ILE A 362 30.76 5.27 -12.05
CA ILE A 362 31.39 6.34 -11.26
C ILE A 362 32.71 5.84 -10.68
N VAL A 363 33.80 6.54 -10.98
CA VAL A 363 35.15 6.18 -10.51
C VAL A 363 35.70 7.08 -9.42
N ASP A 364 35.24 8.33 -9.36
CA ASP A 364 35.61 9.28 -8.30
C ASP A 364 34.52 10.35 -8.16
N ALA A 365 34.43 11.00 -7.00
CA ALA A 365 33.44 12.03 -6.71
C ALA A 365 33.99 13.15 -5.83
N ALA A 366 33.69 14.39 -6.20
CA ALA A 366 34.07 15.56 -5.43
C ALA A 366 33.04 16.70 -5.58
N ALA A 367 32.73 17.38 -4.47
CA ALA A 367 31.85 18.55 -4.42
C ALA A 367 30.49 18.38 -5.14
N GLY A 368 29.89 17.19 -5.06
CA GLY A 368 28.60 16.88 -5.71
C GLY A 368 28.68 16.57 -7.21
N SER A 369 29.90 16.47 -7.77
CA SER A 369 30.17 16.04 -9.14
C SER A 369 30.99 14.75 -9.15
N ARG A 370 30.99 14.05 -10.28
CA ARG A 370 31.57 12.71 -10.44
C ARG A 370 32.41 12.61 -11.71
N PHE A 371 33.38 11.72 -11.68
CA PHE A 371 34.10 11.21 -12.85
C PHE A 371 33.54 9.85 -13.24
N TYR A 372 33.56 9.55 -14.54
CA TYR A 372 32.95 8.34 -15.08
C TYR A 372 33.94 7.58 -15.96
N ASP A 373 33.89 6.26 -15.92
CA ASP A 373 34.33 5.40 -17.01
C ASP A 373 33.13 5.04 -17.89
N LEU A 374 33.34 4.77 -19.18
CA LEU A 374 32.35 4.13 -20.03
C LEU A 374 32.70 2.65 -20.22
N ASN A 375 31.77 1.80 -19.80
CA ASN A 375 31.80 0.36 -20.06
C ASN A 375 30.78 -0.03 -21.12
N GLN A 376 31.03 -1.14 -21.81
CA GLN A 376 30.13 -1.75 -22.78
C GLN A 376 29.87 -3.21 -22.41
N THR A 377 28.64 -3.67 -22.64
CA THR A 377 28.23 -5.07 -22.55
C THR A 377 27.80 -5.59 -23.92
N THR A 378 28.06 -6.87 -24.18
CA THR A 378 27.57 -7.59 -25.38
C THR A 378 26.76 -8.84 -25.03
N ASP A 379 26.44 -9.02 -23.73
CA ASP A 379 25.70 -10.16 -23.20
C ASP A 379 24.54 -9.75 -22.28
N GLY A 380 24.10 -8.50 -22.39
CA GLY A 380 22.93 -7.97 -21.68
C GLY A 380 23.21 -7.69 -20.20
N GLY A 381 24.37 -7.07 -19.91
CA GLY A 381 24.73 -6.62 -18.57
C GLY A 381 25.41 -7.66 -17.69
N LYS A 382 25.63 -8.89 -18.19
CA LYS A 382 26.29 -9.95 -17.41
C LYS A 382 27.78 -9.72 -17.26
N THR A 383 28.40 -9.18 -18.31
CA THR A 383 29.78 -8.73 -18.26
C THR A 383 29.92 -7.35 -18.88
N TRP A 384 30.80 -6.54 -18.27
CA TRP A 384 31.08 -5.18 -18.66
C TRP A 384 32.58 -5.04 -18.98
N THR A 385 32.87 -4.47 -20.15
CA THR A 385 34.24 -4.19 -20.60
C THR A 385 34.42 -2.69 -20.68
N LYS A 386 35.45 -2.15 -20.01
CA LYS A 386 35.79 -0.73 -20.13
C LYS A 386 36.27 -0.41 -21.54
N ILE A 387 35.63 0.58 -22.17
CA ILE A 387 35.96 1.04 -23.52
C ILE A 387 36.49 2.47 -23.55
N ASN A 388 36.23 3.27 -22.50
CA ASN A 388 36.74 4.62 -22.35
C ASN A 388 36.93 4.97 -20.87
N GLU A 389 38.12 5.42 -20.48
CA GLU A 389 38.48 5.81 -19.10
C GLU A 389 38.11 7.27 -18.79
N ASP A 390 37.77 8.06 -19.80
CA ASP A 390 37.48 9.49 -19.64
C ASP A 390 36.55 9.99 -20.77
N PRO A 391 35.26 9.60 -20.75
CA PRO A 391 34.29 9.98 -21.77
C PRO A 391 33.97 11.48 -21.78
N PHE A 392 34.45 12.24 -20.79
CA PHE A 392 34.17 13.67 -20.62
C PHE A 392 35.45 14.54 -20.56
N ASP A 393 36.59 14.03 -21.04
CA ASP A 393 37.87 14.74 -21.19
C ASP A 393 38.29 15.51 -19.92
N GLY A 394 38.23 14.85 -18.77
CA GLY A 394 38.65 15.37 -17.47
C GLY A 394 37.60 16.27 -16.80
N THR A 395 36.41 16.38 -17.38
CA THR A 395 35.30 17.16 -16.81
C THR A 395 34.52 16.31 -15.82
N MET A 396 34.29 16.85 -14.63
CA MET A 396 33.43 16.24 -13.60
C MET A 396 32.03 16.85 -13.61
N GLY A 397 31.02 16.03 -13.34
CA GLY A 397 29.64 16.48 -13.27
C GLY A 397 28.67 15.37 -12.84
N VAL A 398 27.39 15.61 -13.05
CA VAL A 398 26.31 14.62 -12.90
C VAL A 398 25.91 14.19 -14.30
N ALA A 399 25.86 12.89 -14.57
CA ALA A 399 25.43 12.40 -15.87
C ALA A 399 23.99 12.90 -16.16
N GLU A 400 23.83 13.63 -17.26
CA GLU A 400 22.54 14.11 -17.75
C GLU A 400 21.80 12.98 -18.48
N GLY A 401 22.55 12.12 -19.17
CA GLY A 401 22.02 10.93 -19.80
C GLY A 401 23.04 10.22 -20.68
N LEU A 402 22.63 9.07 -21.22
CA LEU A 402 23.44 8.24 -22.11
C LEU A 402 22.50 7.63 -23.16
N GLU A 403 22.72 7.88 -24.44
CA GLU A 403 21.80 7.37 -25.47
C GLU A 403 22.55 6.98 -26.73
N PHE A 404 22.35 5.76 -27.18
CA PHE A 404 22.93 5.24 -28.43
C PHE A 404 21.81 4.86 -29.39
N PHE A 405 21.97 5.24 -30.66
CA PHE A 405 20.98 4.93 -31.70
C PHE A 405 21.37 3.74 -32.56
N ASP A 406 22.64 3.37 -32.54
CA ASP A 406 23.19 2.14 -33.08
C ASP A 406 24.49 1.77 -32.33
N SER A 407 25.18 0.71 -32.77
CA SER A 407 26.41 0.23 -32.14
C SER A 407 27.59 1.21 -32.16
N GLN A 408 27.52 2.31 -32.92
CA GLN A 408 28.62 3.25 -33.17
C GLN A 408 28.25 4.68 -32.76
N PHE A 409 27.03 5.11 -33.06
CA PHE A 409 26.57 6.49 -32.88
C PHE A 409 25.70 6.66 -31.63
N GLY A 410 26.05 7.67 -30.82
CA GLY A 410 25.33 8.01 -29.61
C GLY A 410 25.79 9.34 -28.99
N PHE A 411 25.11 9.73 -27.91
CA PHE A 411 25.40 10.90 -27.10
C PHE A 411 25.57 10.53 -25.63
N ALA A 412 26.41 11.28 -24.94
CA ALA A 412 26.53 11.26 -23.49
C ALA A 412 26.45 12.69 -22.96
N GLY A 413 25.64 12.91 -21.92
CA GLY A 413 25.44 14.23 -21.33
C GLY A 413 26.06 14.35 -19.96
N LEU A 414 26.65 15.51 -19.66
CA LEU A 414 27.20 15.83 -18.36
C LEU A 414 26.70 17.21 -17.90
N ALA A 415 25.94 17.24 -16.81
CA ALA A 415 25.46 18.45 -16.17
C ALA A 415 26.37 18.87 -15.01
N GLY A 416 26.51 20.18 -14.80
CA GLY A 416 27.14 20.70 -13.58
C GLY A 416 26.24 20.42 -12.36
N ALA A 417 26.84 20.18 -11.20
CA ALA A 417 26.10 19.83 -9.97
C ALA A 417 25.04 20.88 -9.53
N SER A 418 25.14 22.12 -10.00
CA SER A 418 24.13 23.16 -9.73
C SER A 418 22.90 23.09 -10.64
N GLY A 419 22.94 22.31 -11.72
CA GLY A 419 21.89 22.26 -12.74
C GLY A 419 21.82 23.51 -13.63
N ALA A 420 22.80 24.42 -13.55
CA ALA A 420 22.80 25.68 -14.30
C ALA A 420 23.45 25.57 -15.70
N HIS A 421 24.22 24.50 -15.95
CA HIS A 421 24.84 24.25 -17.24
C HIS A 421 24.99 22.75 -17.47
N SER A 422 25.05 22.35 -18.74
CA SER A 422 25.39 20.99 -19.16
C SER A 422 26.09 21.01 -20.51
N GLN A 423 26.78 19.91 -20.82
CA GLN A 423 27.42 19.68 -22.10
C GLN A 423 27.03 18.29 -22.61
N ILE A 424 26.61 18.23 -23.87
CA ILE A 424 26.41 16.96 -24.59
C ILE A 424 27.66 16.65 -25.40
N TYR A 425 28.04 15.37 -25.40
CA TYR A 425 29.14 14.83 -26.18
C TYR A 425 28.59 13.81 -27.16
N VAL A 426 29.18 13.72 -28.35
CA VAL A 426 28.80 12.77 -29.40
C VAL A 426 29.92 11.78 -29.64
N THR A 427 29.55 10.52 -29.92
CA THR A 427 30.46 9.46 -30.35
C THR A 427 30.03 8.94 -31.72
N TYR A 428 31.01 8.52 -32.53
CA TYR A 428 30.81 7.82 -33.80
C TYR A 428 31.54 6.46 -33.87
N ASP A 429 32.18 6.03 -32.78
CA ASP A 429 33.01 4.82 -32.71
C ASP A 429 32.60 3.89 -31.55
N GLY A 430 31.34 3.99 -31.13
CA GLY A 430 30.76 3.13 -30.08
C GLY A 430 31.14 3.55 -28.66
N GLY A 431 31.62 4.78 -28.47
CA GLY A 431 31.98 5.38 -27.19
C GLY A 431 33.47 5.32 -26.88
N ALA A 432 34.29 4.84 -27.82
CA ALA A 432 35.75 4.83 -27.63
C ALA A 432 36.31 6.26 -27.58
N THR A 433 35.70 7.19 -28.32
CA THR A 433 35.97 8.63 -28.22
C THR A 433 34.68 9.44 -28.20
N PHE A 434 34.73 10.57 -27.50
CA PHE A 434 33.64 11.54 -27.42
C PHE A 434 34.16 12.92 -27.80
N GLU A 435 33.34 13.68 -28.53
CA GLU A 435 33.61 15.09 -28.84
C GLU A 435 32.46 15.98 -28.35
N PRO A 436 32.74 17.17 -27.79
CA PRO A 436 31.70 18.05 -27.31
C PRO A 436 30.87 18.61 -28.47
N VAL A 437 29.55 18.49 -28.36
CA VAL A 437 28.60 19.07 -29.32
C VAL A 437 28.72 20.59 -29.29
N THR A 438 28.96 21.18 -30.46
CA THR A 438 29.04 22.64 -30.63
C THR A 438 27.87 23.13 -31.48
N LEU A 439 27.10 24.08 -30.95
CA LEU A 439 25.89 24.61 -31.59
C LEU A 439 26.12 26.01 -32.14
N PRO A 440 25.58 26.35 -33.33
CA PRO A 440 25.72 27.67 -33.92
C PRO A 440 24.73 28.66 -33.28
N LEU A 441 24.96 29.06 -32.03
CA LEU A 441 24.07 29.93 -31.26
C LEU A 441 23.79 31.28 -31.96
N ASP A 442 24.75 31.81 -32.73
CA ASP A 442 24.59 33.05 -33.51
C ASP A 442 23.53 32.94 -34.62
N SER A 443 23.12 31.71 -34.99
CA SER A 443 22.07 31.46 -35.97
C SER A 443 20.65 31.53 -35.39
N ALA A 444 20.49 31.66 -34.07
CA ALA A 444 19.19 31.79 -33.44
C ALA A 444 18.55 33.14 -33.81
N THR A 445 17.45 33.09 -34.56
CA THR A 445 16.76 34.28 -35.08
C THR A 445 15.59 34.75 -34.21
N GLU A 446 15.16 33.92 -33.26
CA GLU A 446 14.04 34.18 -32.36
C GLU A 446 14.29 33.50 -31.00
N LEU A 447 13.73 34.08 -29.95
CA LEU A 447 13.77 33.58 -28.57
C LEU A 447 12.34 33.61 -27.99
N SER A 448 12.11 32.97 -26.84
CA SER A 448 10.79 33.00 -26.21
C SER A 448 10.40 34.44 -25.79
N PRO A 449 9.10 34.77 -25.70
CA PRO A 449 8.66 36.08 -25.21
C PRO A 449 9.20 36.40 -23.81
N TYR A 450 9.31 35.39 -22.93
CA TYR A 450 9.89 35.51 -21.59
C TYR A 450 11.38 35.89 -21.63
N ALA A 451 12.13 35.34 -22.59
CA ALA A 451 13.53 35.68 -22.81
C ALA A 451 13.72 37.17 -23.10
N SER A 452 12.76 37.79 -23.80
CA SER A 452 12.79 39.24 -24.09
C SER A 452 12.58 40.09 -22.84
N GLU A 453 11.75 39.64 -21.89
CA GLU A 453 11.52 40.33 -20.60
C GLU A 453 12.75 40.29 -19.70
N LEU A 454 13.52 39.19 -19.76
CA LEU A 454 14.75 39.00 -18.99
C LEU A 454 16.01 39.49 -19.71
N HIS A 455 15.87 40.05 -20.92
CA HIS A 455 16.98 40.48 -21.78
C HIS A 455 17.99 39.36 -22.09
N PHE A 456 17.51 38.13 -22.22
CA PHE A 456 18.32 36.98 -22.60
C PHE A 456 18.73 37.02 -24.07
N SER A 457 19.84 36.34 -24.33
CA SER A 457 20.44 36.03 -25.61
C SER A 457 20.55 34.51 -25.77
N ALA A 458 20.84 34.01 -26.97
CA ALA A 458 21.03 32.57 -27.19
C ALA A 458 22.13 31.96 -26.30
N SER A 459 23.14 32.74 -25.89
CA SER A 459 24.21 32.30 -24.99
C SER A 459 23.79 32.14 -23.52
N ASP A 460 22.61 32.63 -23.13
CA ASP A 460 22.09 32.46 -21.77
C ASP A 460 21.44 31.08 -21.55
N TYR A 461 21.19 30.32 -22.62
CA TYR A 461 20.70 28.94 -22.55
C TYR A 461 21.89 27.98 -22.41
N GLN A 462 22.35 27.77 -21.18
CA GLN A 462 23.59 27.03 -20.89
C GLN A 462 23.37 25.54 -20.58
N TYR A 463 22.12 25.10 -20.54
CA TYR A 463 21.77 23.71 -20.25
C TYR A 463 21.26 23.02 -21.51
N MET A 464 22.08 22.13 -22.08
CA MET A 464 21.72 21.23 -23.17
C MET A 464 21.04 19.97 -22.61
N MET A 465 19.82 19.71 -23.06
CA MET A 465 19.13 18.44 -22.77
C MET A 465 19.66 17.33 -23.68
N MET A 466 19.45 16.06 -23.31
CA MET A 466 19.79 14.92 -24.17
C MET A 466 19.09 15.04 -25.54
N PRO A 467 19.80 14.77 -26.65
CA PRO A 467 19.19 14.79 -27.97
C PRO A 467 18.16 13.68 -28.16
N GLU A 468 16.97 14.05 -28.62
CA GLU A 468 15.89 13.10 -28.92
C GLU A 468 15.82 12.80 -30.42
N LYS A 469 15.51 11.55 -30.77
CA LYS A 469 15.27 11.18 -32.17
C LYS A 469 13.87 11.57 -32.62
N ASP A 470 13.76 12.32 -33.71
CA ASP A 470 12.50 12.70 -34.35
C ASP A 470 12.51 12.27 -35.84
N GLY A 471 11.93 11.10 -36.11
CA GLY A 471 11.99 10.50 -37.44
C GLY A 471 13.43 10.16 -37.86
N ASP A 472 13.90 10.80 -38.93
CA ASP A 472 15.25 10.64 -39.47
C ASP A 472 16.24 11.69 -38.94
N THR A 473 15.80 12.58 -38.04
CA THR A 473 16.62 13.67 -37.48
C THR A 473 16.77 13.56 -35.96
N TYR A 474 17.67 14.35 -35.39
CA TYR A 474 17.86 14.47 -33.94
C TYR A 474 17.68 15.91 -33.50
N LYS A 475 17.02 16.12 -32.36
CA LYS A 475 16.73 17.44 -31.81
C LYS A 475 17.37 17.61 -30.46
N ILE A 476 17.99 18.77 -30.23
CA ILE A 476 18.54 19.14 -28.94
C ILE A 476 17.87 20.43 -28.46
N LYS A 477 17.36 20.39 -27.23
CA LYS A 477 16.74 21.53 -26.56
C LYS A 477 17.74 22.17 -25.61
N LEU A 478 17.77 23.49 -25.57
CA LEU A 478 18.59 24.25 -24.63
C LEU A 478 17.69 25.12 -23.77
N ILE A 479 17.90 25.03 -22.46
CA ILE A 479 17.19 25.78 -21.44
C ILE A 479 18.19 26.58 -20.59
N ASN A 480 17.71 27.54 -19.81
CA ASN A 480 18.58 28.36 -18.97
C ASN A 480 19.16 27.57 -17.78
N GLN A 481 18.35 26.69 -17.20
CA GLN A 481 18.71 25.80 -16.10
C GLN A 481 17.76 24.61 -16.08
N VAL A 482 18.15 23.53 -15.40
CA VAL A 482 17.33 22.32 -15.26
C VAL A 482 15.91 22.63 -14.75
N GLY A 483 14.90 22.00 -15.36
CA GLY A 483 13.49 22.15 -14.97
C GLY A 483 12.74 23.32 -15.60
N GLU A 484 13.43 24.20 -16.34
CA GLU A 484 12.77 25.23 -17.14
C GLU A 484 12.02 24.61 -18.34
N GLN A 485 10.89 25.20 -18.70
CA GLN A 485 10.00 24.70 -19.78
C GLN A 485 10.08 25.53 -21.06
N GLU A 486 10.97 26.53 -21.11
CA GLU A 486 11.18 27.36 -22.28
C GLU A 486 12.63 27.36 -22.70
N GLY A 487 12.84 27.43 -24.02
CA GLY A 487 14.17 27.30 -24.56
C GLY A 487 14.26 27.54 -26.05
N ILE A 488 15.42 27.16 -26.58
CA ILE A 488 15.71 27.13 -28.01
C ILE A 488 16.01 25.70 -28.44
N CYS A 489 15.73 25.39 -29.69
CA CYS A 489 15.91 24.06 -30.25
C CYS A 489 16.82 24.10 -31.48
N PHE A 490 17.69 23.10 -31.59
CA PHE A 490 18.47 22.82 -32.79
C PHE A 490 18.19 21.40 -33.28
N MET A 491 18.32 21.20 -34.59
CA MET A 491 18.11 19.90 -35.23
C MET A 491 19.30 19.54 -36.13
N THR A 492 19.59 18.25 -36.23
CA THR A 492 20.61 17.69 -37.11
C THR A 492 20.04 16.57 -37.97
N GLU A 493 20.43 16.54 -39.24
CA GLU A 493 20.12 15.46 -40.20
C GLU A 493 21.35 14.57 -40.48
N ASP A 494 22.51 14.91 -39.91
CA ASP A 494 23.81 14.29 -40.18
C ASP A 494 24.48 13.75 -38.92
N GLN A 495 23.65 13.22 -38.00
CA GLN A 495 24.08 12.59 -36.76
C GLN A 495 24.89 13.54 -35.85
N GLY A 496 24.53 14.82 -35.78
CA GLY A 496 25.14 15.78 -34.87
C GLY A 496 26.41 16.46 -35.39
N LYS A 497 26.80 16.22 -36.65
CA LYS A 497 27.97 16.88 -37.27
C LYS A 497 27.69 18.35 -37.57
N THR A 498 26.46 18.65 -37.99
CA THR A 498 25.97 20.01 -38.18
C THR A 498 24.59 20.18 -37.56
N TRP A 499 24.37 21.35 -36.99
CA TRP A 499 23.12 21.70 -36.30
C TRP A 499 22.51 22.94 -36.94
N THR A 500 21.20 22.90 -37.14
CA THR A 500 20.42 24.02 -37.67
C THR A 500 19.42 24.47 -36.63
N PHE A 501 19.29 25.78 -36.43
CA PHE A 501 18.30 26.34 -35.51
C PHE A 501 16.88 25.96 -35.96
N ALA A 502 16.10 25.40 -35.04
CA ALA A 502 14.77 24.86 -35.29
C ALA A 502 13.63 25.70 -34.69
N GLY A 503 13.96 26.76 -33.93
CA GLY A 503 13.00 27.67 -33.32
C GLY A 503 13.09 27.73 -31.80
N ALA A 504 12.35 28.67 -31.20
CA ALA A 504 12.11 28.70 -29.76
C ALA A 504 10.94 27.79 -29.38
N PHE A 505 10.94 27.24 -28.16
CA PHE A 505 9.84 26.42 -27.63
C PHE A 505 9.38 26.90 -26.26
N SER A 506 8.14 26.57 -25.92
CA SER A 506 7.54 26.74 -24.60
C SER A 506 6.60 25.56 -24.37
N ASP A 507 6.96 24.73 -23.38
CA ASP A 507 6.23 23.53 -23.00
C ASP A 507 5.25 23.81 -21.83
N TYR A 508 4.99 25.09 -21.50
CA TYR A 508 3.89 25.47 -20.62
C TYR A 508 2.57 25.01 -21.26
N GLY A 509 1.96 23.98 -20.67
CA GLY A 509 0.72 23.41 -21.15
C GLY A 509 -0.40 24.44 -21.30
N ASN A 510 -1.03 24.38 -22.47
CA ASN A 510 -2.42 24.77 -22.76
C ASN A 510 -3.42 24.02 -21.85
N ASP A 511 -3.31 24.16 -20.54
CA ASP A 511 -4.27 23.65 -19.55
C ASP A 511 -5.35 24.70 -19.25
N GLY A 512 -5.83 25.39 -20.29
CA GLY A 512 -6.81 26.46 -20.12
C GLY A 512 -7.24 27.17 -21.39
N GLU A 513 -7.86 26.46 -22.34
CA GLU A 513 -9.00 26.98 -23.12
C GLU A 513 -10.12 25.95 -23.20
#